data_AF-A0A953RI04-F1
#
_entry.id   AF-A0A953RI04-F1
#
_cell.length_a   1.000
_cell.length_b   1.000
_cell.length_c   1.000
_cell.angle_alpha   90.00
_cell.angle_beta   90.00
_cell.angle_gamma   90.00
#
_symmetry.space_group_name_H-M   'P 1'
#
loop_
_entity.id
_entity.type
_entity.pdbx_description
1 polymer ?
#
loop_
_entity_poly.entity_id
_entity_poly.type
_entity_poly.pdbx_seq_one_letter_code
_entity_poly.pdbx_strand_id
1 'polypeptide(L)'
;MAGYLDHYGAGEERRIKIIKTLVITLLALVVIGGTVAFIFHNYRQEQQVKRFFALLERQDYQAAYEMWVRTESDRKGYSFEWFLKDWGPQSDHRDVSAFRISRSRSCGTGVILTVDFGKDQKEKLWVQRDNLTIGFSPLPGCPPPR
;
A
#
# COMPACT_ATOMS: atom_id res chain seq x y z
N MET A 1 -29.63 49.81 37.75
CA MET A 1 -29.96 48.82 36.70
C MET A 1 -28.71 48.59 35.86
N ALA A 2 -27.86 47.64 36.24
CA ALA A 2 -26.57 47.38 35.55
C ALA A 2 -26.51 46.03 34.84
N GLY A 3 -27.40 45.07 35.15
CA GLY A 3 -27.27 43.68 34.66
C GLY A 3 -27.88 43.37 33.29
N TYR A 4 -28.50 44.33 32.59
CA TYR A 4 -29.14 44.06 31.29
C TYR A 4 -28.14 44.07 30.12
N LEU A 5 -27.04 44.83 30.25
CA LEU A 5 -26.00 44.94 29.22
C LEU A 5 -24.99 43.79 29.28
N ASP A 6 -24.73 43.22 30.46
CA ASP A 6 -23.81 42.08 30.64
C ASP A 6 -24.30 40.80 29.95
N HIS A 7 -25.62 40.67 29.74
CA HIS A 7 -26.24 39.55 29.03
C HIS A 7 -26.32 39.76 27.51
N TYR A 8 -26.17 41.00 27.03
CA TYR A 8 -26.26 41.38 25.61
C TYR A 8 -24.93 41.13 24.91
N GLY A 9 -24.60 39.85 24.68
CA GLY A 9 -23.38 39.44 23.98
C GLY A 9 -22.80 38.11 24.47
N ALA A 10 -23.09 37.73 25.72
CA ALA A 10 -22.61 36.47 26.31
C ALA A 10 -23.09 35.22 25.53
N GLY A 11 -24.27 35.27 24.89
CA GLY A 11 -24.77 34.20 24.02
C GLY A 11 -24.08 34.14 22.67
N GLU A 12 -23.76 35.30 22.08
CA GLU A 12 -23.05 35.43 20.79
C GLU A 12 -21.60 34.96 20.93
N GLU A 13 -20.91 35.33 22.01
CA GLU A 13 -19.54 34.89 22.28
C GLU A 13 -19.44 33.38 22.47
N ARG A 14 -20.41 32.77 23.18
CA ARG A 14 -20.46 31.31 23.35
C ARG A 14 -20.70 30.61 22.00
N ARG A 15 -21.62 31.11 21.18
CA ARG A 15 -21.87 30.59 19.82
C ARG A 15 -20.64 30.71 18.92
N ILE A 16 -19.97 31.86 18.93
CA ILE A 16 -18.75 32.08 18.13
C ILE A 16 -17.62 31.16 18.61
N LYS A 17 -17.43 30.98 19.93
CA LYS A 17 -16.43 30.05 20.47
C LYS A 17 -16.73 28.61 20.03
N ILE A 18 -17.99 28.17 20.14
CA ILE A 18 -18.41 26.82 19.72
C ILE A 18 -18.22 26.64 18.22
N ILE A 19 -18.63 27.59 17.38
CA ILE A 19 -18.46 27.52 15.93
C ILE A 19 -16.98 27.50 15.57
N LYS A 20 -16.15 28.35 16.18
CA LYS A 20 -14.69 28.34 15.96
C LYS A 20 -14.08 27.00 16.34
N THR A 21 -14.43 26.45 17.50
CA THR A 21 -13.96 25.13 17.92
C THR A 21 -14.41 24.05 16.94
N LEU A 22 -15.68 24.03 16.55
CA LEU A 22 -16.21 23.07 15.57
C LEU A 22 -15.48 23.17 14.23
N VAL A 23 -15.31 24.38 13.69
CA VAL A 23 -14.61 24.60 12.42
C VAL A 23 -13.15 24.15 12.51
N ILE A 24 -12.45 24.47 13.59
CA ILE A 24 -11.05 24.04 13.81
C ILE A 24 -10.97 22.52 13.94
N THR A 25 -11.87 21.89 14.71
CA THR A 25 -11.89 20.43 14.86
C THR A 25 -12.20 19.72 13.54
N LEU A 26 -13.13 20.23 12.75
CA LEU A 26 -13.46 19.69 11.44
C LEU A 26 -12.27 19.81 10.47
N LEU A 27 -11.62 20.97 10.43
CA LEU A 27 -10.40 21.18 9.63
C LEU A 27 -9.30 20.21 10.04
N ALA A 28 -9.06 20.04 11.34
CA ALA A 28 -8.09 19.09 11.85
C ALA A 28 -8.42 17.65 11.42
N LEU A 29 -9.68 17.23 11.52
CA LEU A 29 -10.13 15.91 11.09
C LEU A 29 -9.94 15.69 9.57
N VAL A 30 -10.21 16.70 8.74
CA VAL A 30 -9.99 16.61 7.29
C VAL A 30 -8.50 16.46 6.96
N VAL A 31 -7.63 17.25 7.61
CA VAL A 31 -6.18 17.16 7.39
C VAL A 31 -5.64 15.81 7.84
N ILE A 32 -6.03 15.35 9.03
CA ILE A 32 -5.61 14.04 9.57
C ILE A 32 -6.15 12.92 8.67
N GLY A 33 -7.44 12.94 8.34
CA GLY A 33 -8.08 11.94 7.49
C GLY A 33 -7.47 11.89 6.10
N GLY A 34 -7.21 13.03 5.48
CA GLY A 34 -6.54 13.11 4.17
C GLY A 34 -5.11 12.57 4.22
N THR A 35 -4.35 12.89 5.27
CA THR A 35 -2.98 12.39 5.44
C THR A 35 -2.96 10.87 5.62
N VAL A 36 -3.85 10.34 6.47
CA VAL A 36 -3.98 8.89 6.67
C VAL A 36 -4.40 8.21 5.37
N ALA A 37 -5.43 8.72 4.69
CA ALA A 37 -5.88 8.15 3.42
C ALA A 37 -4.78 8.15 2.36
N PHE A 38 -3.94 9.19 2.31
CA PHE A 38 -2.80 9.27 1.40
C PHE A 38 -1.71 8.25 1.73
N ILE A 39 -1.32 8.13 3.01
CA ILE A 39 -0.30 7.17 3.46
C ILE A 39 -0.75 5.72 3.22
N PHE A 40 -2.00 5.40 3.56
CA PHE A 40 -2.54 4.05 3.45
C PHE A 40 -3.12 3.73 2.07
N HIS A 41 -2.95 4.61 1.07
CA HIS A 41 -3.52 4.44 -0.25
C HIS A 41 -3.09 3.13 -0.96
N ASN A 42 -1.84 2.70 -0.77
CA ASN A 42 -1.30 1.46 -1.35
C ASN A 42 -1.18 0.30 -0.34
N TYR A 43 -1.83 0.41 0.82
CA TYR A 43 -1.69 -0.56 1.92
C TYR A 43 -2.10 -1.98 1.49
N ARG A 44 -3.16 -2.12 0.69
CA ARG A 44 -3.64 -3.43 0.22
C ARG A 44 -2.61 -4.15 -0.64
N GLN A 45 -1.91 -3.42 -1.50
CA GLN A 45 -0.91 -3.95 -2.43
C GLN A 45 0.36 -4.34 -1.67
N GLU A 46 0.81 -3.50 -0.75
CA GLU A 46 1.93 -3.82 0.14
C GLU A 46 1.64 -5.04 1.00
N GLN A 47 0.43 -5.14 1.56
CA GLN A 47 0.02 -6.28 2.37
C GLN A 47 -0.02 -7.58 1.55
N GLN A 48 -0.41 -7.51 0.28
CA GLN A 48 -0.41 -8.68 -0.60
C GLN A 48 1.01 -9.19 -0.88
N VAL A 49 1.96 -8.28 -1.15
CA VAL A 49 3.38 -8.64 -1.30
C VAL A 49 3.95 -9.22 -0.02
N LYS A 50 3.62 -8.65 1.14
CA LYS A 50 4.03 -9.21 2.44
C LYS A 50 3.51 -10.62 2.67
N ARG A 51 2.25 -10.90 2.28
CA ARG A 51 1.66 -12.25 2.37
C ARG A 51 2.40 -13.23 1.46
N PHE A 52 2.71 -12.83 0.24
CA PHE A 52 3.49 -13.64 -0.69
C PHE A 52 4.85 -14.03 -0.10
N PHE A 53 5.61 -13.06 0.42
CA PHE A 53 6.91 -13.36 1.04
C PHE A 53 6.80 -14.17 2.33
N ALA A 54 5.74 -13.98 3.12
CA ALA A 54 5.48 -14.81 4.30
C ALA A 54 5.21 -16.27 3.94
N LEU A 55 4.64 -16.56 2.76
CA LEU A 55 4.48 -17.93 2.25
C LEU A 55 5.83 -18.50 1.80
N LEU A 56 6.65 -17.72 1.10
CA LEU A 56 7.99 -18.12 0.70
C LEU A 56 8.88 -18.43 1.92
N GLU A 57 8.79 -17.62 2.97
CA GLU A 57 9.54 -17.83 4.23
C GLU A 57 9.15 -19.14 4.91
N ARG A 58 7.86 -19.52 4.82
CA ARG A 58 7.33 -20.79 5.33
C ARG A 58 7.58 -21.97 4.39
N GLN A 59 8.28 -21.75 3.27
CA GLN A 59 8.51 -22.73 2.21
C GLN A 59 7.22 -23.27 1.58
N ASP A 60 6.10 -22.54 1.71
CA ASP A 60 4.83 -22.87 1.08
C ASP A 60 4.79 -22.28 -0.34
N TYR A 61 5.63 -22.84 -1.20
CA TYR A 61 5.77 -22.39 -2.59
C TYR A 61 4.51 -22.60 -3.41
N GLN A 62 3.70 -23.61 -3.07
CA GLN A 62 2.45 -23.89 -3.77
C GLN A 62 1.43 -22.78 -3.52
N ALA A 63 1.20 -22.39 -2.26
CA ALA A 63 0.31 -21.27 -1.96
C ALA A 63 0.85 -19.95 -2.52
N ALA A 64 2.17 -19.74 -2.50
CA ALA A 64 2.79 -18.56 -3.09
C ALA A 64 2.59 -18.50 -4.63
N TYR A 65 2.69 -19.65 -5.31
CA TYR A 65 2.44 -19.76 -6.74
C TYR A 65 0.96 -19.49 -7.12
N GLU A 66 0.02 -19.95 -6.31
CA GLU A 66 -1.41 -19.66 -6.49
C GLU A 66 -1.74 -18.16 -6.36
N MET A 67 -0.95 -17.41 -5.58
CA MET A 67 -1.07 -15.94 -5.53
C MET A 67 -0.52 -15.24 -6.78
N TRP A 68 0.47 -15.86 -7.43
CA TRP A 68 1.13 -15.33 -8.63
C TRP A 68 0.32 -15.62 -9.90
N VAL A 69 -0.32 -16.78 -9.96
CA VAL A 69 -0.94 -17.33 -11.17
C VAL A 69 -2.42 -17.58 -10.93
N ARG A 70 -3.29 -16.83 -11.62
CA ARG A 70 -4.74 -16.86 -11.37
C ARG A 70 -5.52 -17.72 -12.36
N THR A 71 -5.18 -17.63 -13.64
CA THR A 71 -5.90 -18.31 -14.72
C THR A 71 -5.11 -19.48 -15.27
N GLU A 72 -5.78 -20.40 -15.97
CA GLU A 72 -5.09 -21.50 -16.69
C GLU A 72 -4.14 -20.98 -17.78
N SER A 73 -4.46 -19.84 -18.42
CA SER A 73 -3.54 -19.18 -19.34
C SER A 73 -2.26 -18.71 -18.65
N ASP A 74 -2.37 -18.18 -17.43
CA ASP A 74 -1.20 -17.76 -16.66
C ASP A 74 -0.33 -18.97 -16.30
N ARG A 75 -0.94 -20.11 -15.91
CA ARG A 75 -0.23 -21.36 -15.57
C ARG A 75 0.55 -21.92 -16.75
N LYS A 76 0.03 -21.76 -17.96
CA LYS A 76 0.73 -22.16 -19.19
C LYS A 76 1.91 -21.24 -19.51
N GLY A 77 1.77 -19.95 -19.24
CA GLY A 77 2.83 -18.96 -19.48
C GLY A 77 3.94 -18.98 -18.43
N TYR A 78 3.61 -19.37 -17.20
CA TYR A 78 4.54 -19.39 -16.08
C TYR A 78 4.24 -20.59 -15.19
N SER A 79 4.90 -21.71 -15.48
CA SER A 79 4.69 -22.97 -14.75
C SER A 79 5.31 -22.92 -13.35
N PHE A 80 4.90 -23.86 -12.50
CA PHE A 80 5.45 -24.00 -11.15
C PHE A 80 6.97 -24.23 -11.14
N GLU A 81 7.52 -24.92 -12.15
CA GLU A 81 8.97 -25.12 -12.27
C GLU A 81 9.72 -23.82 -12.49
N TRP A 82 9.18 -22.92 -13.32
CA TRP A 82 9.75 -21.58 -13.51
C TRP A 82 9.62 -20.74 -12.23
N PHE A 83 8.47 -20.83 -11.57
CA PHE A 83 8.28 -20.19 -10.26
C PHE A 83 9.34 -20.62 -9.24
N LEU A 84 9.66 -21.92 -9.15
CA LEU A 84 10.70 -22.41 -8.24
C LEU A 84 12.12 -21.98 -8.65
N LYS A 85 12.39 -21.70 -9.92
CA LYS A 85 13.67 -21.13 -10.34
C LYS A 85 13.84 -19.70 -9.85
N ASP A 86 12.75 -18.91 -9.87
CA ASP A 86 12.79 -17.51 -9.47
C ASP A 86 12.65 -17.33 -7.94
N TRP A 87 11.83 -18.16 -7.29
CA TRP A 87 11.41 -17.98 -5.89
C TRP A 87 11.67 -19.18 -4.98
N GLY A 88 12.14 -20.30 -5.53
CA GLY A 88 12.36 -21.53 -4.78
C GLY A 88 13.65 -21.55 -3.96
N PRO A 89 13.97 -22.68 -3.31
CA PRO A 89 15.09 -22.79 -2.38
C PRO A 89 16.47 -22.62 -3.04
N GLN A 90 16.54 -22.82 -4.36
CA GLN A 90 17.75 -22.65 -5.16
C GLN A 90 17.82 -21.29 -5.85
N SER A 91 16.81 -20.42 -5.69
CA SER A 91 16.81 -19.13 -6.36
C SER A 91 17.75 -18.14 -5.69
N ASP A 92 18.12 -17.09 -6.44
CA ASP A 92 18.90 -15.98 -5.90
C ASP A 92 18.14 -15.21 -4.80
N HIS A 93 16.82 -15.42 -4.69
CA HIS A 93 15.94 -14.82 -3.68
C HIS A 93 15.61 -15.75 -2.50
N ARG A 94 16.33 -16.87 -2.34
CA ARG A 94 16.08 -17.86 -1.27
C ARG A 94 16.01 -17.30 0.15
N ASP A 95 16.75 -16.21 0.43
CA ASP A 95 16.71 -15.55 1.73
C ASP A 95 15.71 -14.38 1.67
N VAL A 96 14.44 -14.72 1.82
CA VAL A 96 13.36 -13.74 1.92
C VAL A 96 13.22 -13.15 3.32
N SER A 97 13.95 -13.64 4.33
CA SER A 97 13.74 -13.24 5.74
C SER A 97 14.05 -11.76 6.00
N ALA A 98 14.96 -11.18 5.21
CA ALA A 98 15.39 -9.79 5.32
C ALA A 98 14.67 -8.85 4.31
N PHE A 99 13.64 -9.33 3.60
CA PHE A 99 13.01 -8.52 2.56
C PHE A 99 12.42 -7.22 3.14
N ARG A 100 12.59 -6.12 2.41
CA ARG A 100 11.91 -4.86 2.71
C ARG A 100 11.30 -4.25 1.45
N ILE A 101 10.11 -3.69 1.59
CA ILE A 101 9.51 -2.87 0.53
C ILE A 101 10.17 -1.49 0.63
N SER A 102 11.15 -1.23 -0.24
CA SER A 102 11.92 0.01 -0.26
C SER A 102 11.17 1.18 -0.90
N ARG A 103 10.26 0.88 -1.85
CA ARG A 103 9.51 1.89 -2.59
C ARG A 103 8.18 1.31 -3.08
N SER A 104 7.14 2.12 -3.00
CA SER A 104 5.79 1.83 -3.51
C SER A 104 5.39 2.98 -4.42
N ARG A 105 5.11 2.71 -5.70
CA ARG A 105 4.72 3.73 -6.68
C ARG A 105 3.44 3.34 -7.40
N SER A 106 2.44 4.20 -7.30
CA SER A 106 1.20 4.13 -8.07
C SER A 106 1.49 4.39 -9.56
N CYS A 107 1.23 3.42 -10.44
CA CYS A 107 1.27 3.62 -11.89
C CYS A 107 -0.04 3.15 -12.52
N GLY A 108 -0.88 4.07 -13.01
CA GLY A 108 -2.13 3.72 -13.71
C GLY A 108 -3.02 2.76 -12.90
N THR A 109 -3.25 1.56 -13.43
CA THR A 109 -4.10 0.51 -12.86
C THR A 109 -3.46 -0.31 -11.74
N GLY A 110 -2.16 -0.12 -11.47
CA GLY A 110 -1.43 -0.92 -10.49
C GLY A 110 -0.40 -0.14 -9.69
N VAL A 111 0.36 -0.87 -8.89
CA VAL A 111 1.42 -0.37 -8.03
C VAL A 111 2.70 -1.13 -8.33
N ILE A 112 3.79 -0.41 -8.59
CA ILE A 112 5.14 -0.98 -8.63
C ILE A 112 5.72 -0.93 -7.23
N LEU A 113 6.03 -2.10 -6.67
CA LEU A 113 6.73 -2.24 -5.40
C LEU A 113 8.17 -2.68 -5.68
N THR A 114 9.13 -1.93 -5.15
CA THR A 114 10.55 -2.31 -5.17
C THR A 114 10.88 -3.04 -3.89
N VAL A 115 11.09 -4.35 -4.00
CA VAL A 115 11.50 -5.23 -2.91
C VAL A 115 13.02 -5.27 -2.89
N ASP A 116 13.60 -5.08 -1.72
CA ASP A 116 15.04 -5.12 -1.49
C ASP A 116 15.34 -6.30 -0.56
N PHE A 117 16.18 -7.22 -1.04
CA PHE A 117 16.62 -8.43 -0.32
C PHE A 117 17.98 -8.23 0.37
N GLY A 118 18.54 -7.02 0.29
CA GLY A 118 19.91 -6.73 0.73
C GLY A 118 20.95 -7.02 -0.36
N LYS A 119 22.20 -6.60 -0.11
CA LYS A 119 23.35 -6.81 -1.02
C LYS A 119 23.10 -6.32 -2.46
N ASP A 120 22.42 -5.18 -2.59
CA ASP A 120 22.01 -4.56 -3.86
C ASP A 120 21.08 -5.39 -4.75
N GLN A 121 20.51 -6.48 -4.23
CA GLN A 121 19.50 -7.24 -4.92
C GLN A 121 18.12 -6.60 -4.72
N LYS A 122 17.59 -6.00 -5.78
CA LYS A 122 16.26 -5.36 -5.78
C LYS A 122 15.42 -5.91 -6.91
N GLU A 123 14.20 -6.31 -6.57
CA GLU A 123 13.22 -6.80 -7.53
C GLU A 123 12.02 -5.86 -7.60
N LYS A 124 11.45 -5.68 -8.80
CA LYS A 124 10.28 -4.83 -9.00
C LYS A 124 9.07 -5.69 -9.26
N LEU A 125 8.17 -5.70 -8.29
CA LEU A 125 6.89 -6.39 -8.39
C LEU A 125 5.80 -5.42 -8.83
N TRP A 126 4.93 -5.87 -9.72
CA TRP A 126 3.68 -5.22 -10.05
C TRP A 126 2.55 -5.86 -9.26
N VAL A 127 1.71 -5.03 -8.66
CA VAL A 127 0.44 -5.46 -8.06
C VAL A 127 -0.70 -4.70 -8.69
N GLN A 128 -1.59 -5.43 -9.33
CA GLN A 128 -2.78 -4.87 -9.93
C GLN A 128 -3.78 -4.43 -8.85
N ARG A 129 -4.41 -3.25 -8.99
CA ARG A 129 -5.31 -2.72 -7.95
C ARG A 129 -6.63 -3.45 -7.83
N ASP A 130 -7.20 -3.90 -8.96
CA ASP A 130 -8.54 -4.48 -9.03
C ASP A 130 -8.60 -5.85 -8.34
N ASN A 131 -7.60 -6.70 -8.55
CA ASN A 131 -7.61 -8.10 -8.19
C ASN A 131 -6.43 -8.53 -7.33
N LEU A 132 -5.48 -7.61 -7.05
CA LEU A 132 -4.28 -7.88 -6.24
C LEU A 132 -3.40 -9.00 -6.79
N THR A 133 -3.46 -9.28 -8.10
CA THR A 133 -2.54 -10.20 -8.77
C THR A 133 -1.13 -9.62 -8.72
N ILE A 134 -0.18 -10.45 -8.26
CA ILE A 134 1.24 -10.13 -8.21
C ILE A 134 1.90 -10.65 -9.49
N GLY A 135 2.82 -9.88 -10.04
CA GLY A 135 3.71 -10.35 -11.11
C GLY A 135 4.99 -9.54 -11.17
N PHE A 136 5.89 -9.90 -12.07
CA PHE A 136 7.04 -9.06 -12.39
C PHE A 136 6.57 -7.74 -12.99
N SER A 137 7.27 -6.66 -12.66
CA SER A 137 6.92 -5.35 -13.23
C SER A 137 7.24 -5.30 -14.71
N PRO A 138 6.25 -5.05 -15.59
CA PRO A 138 6.51 -4.91 -17.03
C PRO A 138 7.24 -3.59 -17.35
N LEU A 139 7.38 -2.69 -16.37
CA LEU A 139 7.90 -1.35 -16.55
C LEU A 139 9.14 -1.13 -15.66
N PRO A 140 10.20 -0.49 -16.16
CA PRO A 140 11.34 -0.11 -15.32
C PRO A 140 10.96 0.95 -14.27
N GLY A 141 9.86 1.66 -14.46
CA GLY A 141 9.28 2.62 -13.52
C GLY A 141 7.98 3.20 -14.07
N CYS A 142 7.26 3.99 -13.27
CA CYS A 142 6.07 4.67 -13.79
C CYS A 142 6.47 5.64 -14.92
N PRO A 143 5.83 5.57 -16.09
CA PRO A 143 5.98 6.61 -17.10
C PRO A 143 5.49 7.96 -16.54
N PRO A 144 6.07 9.08 -17.00
CA PRO A 144 5.61 10.40 -16.58
C PRO A 144 4.14 10.60 -17.01
N PRO A 145 3.34 11.34 -16.23
CA PRO A 145 2.00 11.75 -16.68
C PRO A 145 2.15 12.52 -17.99
N ARG A 146 1.35 12.13 -18.99
CA ARG A 146 1.26 12.85 -20.27
C ARG A 146 0.55 14.18 -20.10
#